data_AF-A0A7S3EV39-F1
#
_entry.id   AF-A0A7S3EV39-F1
#
_cell.length_a   1.000
_cell.length_b   1.000
_cell.length_c   1.000
_cell.angle_alpha   90.00
_cell.angle_beta   90.00
_cell.angle_gamma   90.00
#
_symmetry.space_group_name_H-M   'P 1'
#
loop_
_entity.id
_entity.type
_entity.pdbx_description
1 polymer ?
#
loop_
_entity_poly.entity_id
_entity_poly.type
_entity_poly.pdbx_seq_one_letter_code
_entity_poly.pdbx_strand_id
1 'polypeptide(L)'
;ASAELDYRCAFWAATLGGARAIGLDDSLGSFAVGKQFDAIIVDRDAGVYDSFSEAVLDTTPLPSDFERFVNLGDDRNVHTVFVRGRVVKAPVERTSGLGSKRPRGSTDT
;
A
#
# COMPACT_ATOMS: atom_id res chain seq x y z
N ALA A 1 -31.11 -6.18 8.10
CA ALA A 1 -30.22 -5.10 7.63
C ALA A 1 -29.29 -5.70 6.59
N SER A 2 -29.30 -5.22 5.35
CA SER A 2 -28.24 -5.59 4.40
C SER A 2 -26.93 -5.05 4.96
N ALA A 3 -25.95 -5.92 5.20
CA ALA A 3 -24.62 -5.46 5.55
C ALA A 3 -24.04 -4.75 4.32
N GLU A 4 -24.05 -3.43 4.35
CA GLU A 4 -23.44 -2.62 3.30
C GLU A 4 -21.93 -2.81 3.40
N LEU A 5 -21.31 -3.26 2.31
CA LEU A 5 -19.89 -3.54 2.25
C LEU A 5 -19.15 -2.22 1.98
N ASP A 6 -18.82 -1.49 3.05
CA ASP A 6 -18.03 -0.27 2.96
C ASP A 6 -16.51 -0.57 2.96
N TYR A 7 -15.68 0.46 2.73
CA TYR A 7 -14.22 0.31 2.67
C TYR A 7 -13.61 -0.25 3.97
N ARG A 8 -14.25 -0.01 5.12
CA ARG A 8 -13.80 -0.52 6.43
C ARG A 8 -14.08 -2.00 6.54
N CYS A 9 -15.27 -2.44 6.12
CA CYS A 9 -15.65 -3.84 6.04
C CYS A 9 -14.75 -4.60 5.06
N ALA A 10 -14.49 -4.03 3.89
CA ALA A 10 -13.57 -4.60 2.90
C ALA A 10 -12.14 -4.76 3.46
N PHE A 11 -11.58 -3.73 4.09
CA PHE A 11 -10.26 -3.81 4.70
C PHE A 11 -10.20 -4.79 5.87
N TRP A 12 -11.23 -4.81 6.73
CA TRP A 12 -11.32 -5.79 7.81
C TRP A 12 -11.32 -7.20 7.24
N ALA A 13 -12.15 -7.48 6.23
CA ALA A 13 -12.21 -8.80 5.59
C ALA A 13 -10.86 -9.20 4.98
N ALA A 14 -10.12 -8.25 4.38
CA ALA A 14 -8.80 -8.50 3.81
C ALA A 14 -7.66 -8.64 4.84
N THR A 15 -7.90 -8.32 6.12
CA THR A 15 -6.87 -8.34 7.18
C THR A 15 -7.30 -9.20 8.37
N LEU A 16 -7.81 -8.60 9.44
CA LEU A 16 -8.20 -9.32 10.67
C LEU A 16 -9.33 -10.32 10.43
N GLY A 17 -10.31 -9.97 9.60
CA GLY A 17 -11.40 -10.85 9.20
C GLY A 17 -10.92 -12.07 8.44
N GLY A 18 -9.97 -11.89 7.52
CA GLY A 18 -9.30 -12.98 6.81
C GLY A 18 -8.51 -13.88 7.76
N ALA A 19 -7.76 -13.29 8.70
CA ALA A 19 -7.04 -14.04 9.73
C ALA A 19 -7.99 -14.87 10.61
N ARG A 20 -9.16 -14.32 10.98
CA ARG A 20 -10.20 -15.05 11.73
C ARG A 20 -10.78 -16.21 10.93
N ALA A 21 -11.04 -16.01 9.64
CA ALA A 21 -11.60 -17.04 8.77
C ALA A 21 -10.70 -18.28 8.66
N ILE A 22 -9.39 -18.12 8.86
CA ILE A 22 -8.40 -19.21 8.82
C ILE A 22 -7.82 -19.57 10.18
N GLY A 23 -8.34 -19.04 11.29
CA GLY A 23 -7.90 -19.37 12.64
C GLY A 23 -6.49 -18.90 13.00
N LEU A 24 -6.03 -17.78 12.44
CA LEU A 24 -4.70 -17.19 12.69
C LEU A 24 -4.76 -15.79 13.32
N ASP A 25 -5.94 -15.33 13.73
CA ASP A 25 -6.13 -13.97 14.27
C ASP A 25 -5.46 -13.73 15.62
N ASP A 26 -5.00 -14.76 16.33
CA ASP A 26 -4.13 -14.58 17.50
C ASP A 26 -2.72 -14.08 17.11
N SER A 27 -2.30 -14.32 15.86
CA SER A 27 -0.93 -14.04 15.40
C SER A 27 -0.83 -13.06 14.23
N LEU A 28 -1.90 -12.86 13.45
CA LEU A 28 -1.92 -12.08 12.21
C LEU A 28 -3.06 -11.04 12.15
N GLY A 29 -3.05 -10.22 11.10
CA GLY A 29 -4.21 -9.43 10.65
C GLY A 29 -4.44 -8.09 11.35
N SER A 30 -3.63 -7.73 12.36
CA SER A 30 -3.71 -6.41 13.01
C SER A 30 -2.39 -6.02 13.68
N PHE A 31 -2.20 -4.72 13.95
CA PHE A 31 -1.07 -4.22 14.73
C PHE A 31 -1.38 -4.30 16.23
N ALA A 32 -1.09 -5.44 16.83
CA ALA A 32 -1.20 -5.65 18.27
C ALA A 32 0.07 -6.31 18.82
N VAL A 33 0.41 -6.04 20.07
CA VAL A 33 1.54 -6.69 20.75
C VAL A 33 1.36 -8.20 20.73
N GLY A 34 2.42 -8.93 20.40
CA GLY A 34 2.39 -10.40 20.29
C GLY A 34 2.09 -10.93 18.88
N LYS A 35 1.60 -10.10 17.96
CA LYS A 35 1.36 -10.47 16.56
C LYS A 35 2.60 -10.26 15.68
N GLN A 36 2.64 -10.95 14.54
CA GLN A 36 3.68 -10.77 13.53
C GLN A 36 3.53 -9.40 12.87
N PHE A 37 4.66 -8.76 12.56
CA PHE A 37 4.68 -7.54 11.76
C PHE A 37 4.62 -7.89 10.28
N ASP A 38 3.41 -8.17 9.82
CA ASP A 38 3.05 -8.33 8.41
C ASP A 38 2.31 -7.05 7.99
N ALA A 39 2.98 -6.23 7.18
CA ALA A 39 2.54 -4.86 6.93
C ALA A 39 2.93 -4.39 5.52
N ILE A 40 2.24 -3.35 5.05
CA ILE A 40 2.63 -2.63 3.83
C ILE A 40 2.80 -1.14 4.14
N ILE A 41 3.73 -0.49 3.44
CA ILE A 41 3.78 0.97 3.32
C ILE A 41 3.12 1.33 2.00
N VAL A 42 2.17 2.26 2.06
CA VAL A 42 1.45 2.76 0.88
C VAL A 42 2.04 4.11 0.47
N ASP A 43 2.49 4.23 -0.78
CA ASP A 43 2.84 5.49 -1.42
C ASP A 43 1.59 6.07 -2.10
N ARG A 44 1.09 7.17 -1.53
CA ARG A 44 -0.07 7.92 -2.01
C ARG A 44 0.18 8.62 -3.35
N ASP A 45 1.43 8.80 -3.75
CA ASP A 45 1.81 9.57 -4.95
C ASP A 45 2.26 8.66 -6.11
N ALA A 46 2.25 7.33 -5.94
CA ALA A 46 2.76 6.37 -6.93
C ALA A 46 1.78 5.96 -8.04
N GLY A 47 0.52 6.37 -7.95
CA GLY A 47 -0.55 5.97 -8.87
C GLY A 47 -1.49 7.13 -9.19
N VAL A 48 -2.66 6.82 -9.77
CA VAL A 48 -3.69 7.79 -10.12
C VAL A 48 -4.46 8.28 -8.88
N TYR A 49 -3.75 8.63 -7.82
CA TYR A 49 -4.30 9.48 -6.75
C TYR A 49 -4.51 10.91 -7.25
N ASP A 50 -3.92 11.25 -8.41
CA ASP A 50 -3.85 12.60 -8.97
C ASP A 50 -4.96 12.94 -10.00
N SER A 51 -5.84 12.01 -10.38
CA SER A 51 -6.90 12.33 -11.36
C SER A 51 -8.06 13.19 -10.82
N PHE A 52 -7.98 13.62 -9.56
CA PHE A 52 -8.87 14.65 -9.03
C PHE A 52 -8.08 15.89 -8.62
N SER A 53 -7.17 16.36 -9.49
CA SER A 53 -6.66 17.73 -9.38
C SER A 53 -7.79 18.71 -9.73
N GLU A 54 -8.39 19.32 -8.71
CA GLU A 54 -9.15 20.59 -8.78
C GLU A 54 -10.55 20.66 -9.42
N ALA A 55 -11.32 19.58 -9.53
CA ALA A 55 -12.75 19.75 -9.83
C ALA A 55 -13.63 18.99 -8.83
N VAL A 56 -14.25 19.77 -7.94
CA VAL A 56 -15.49 19.45 -7.23
C VAL A 56 -15.30 18.73 -5.89
N LEU A 57 -15.21 19.57 -4.85
CA LEU A 57 -15.68 19.38 -3.47
C LEU A 57 -14.64 18.97 -2.41
N ASP A 58 -14.16 20.03 -1.77
CA ASP A 58 -14.02 20.17 -0.33
C ASP A 58 -12.62 19.89 0.26
N THR A 59 -12.05 20.97 0.77
CA THR A 59 -10.71 21.14 1.36
C THR A 59 -10.58 20.50 2.73
N THR A 60 -11.22 19.35 2.95
CA THR A 60 -11.18 18.68 4.25
C THR A 60 -10.14 17.56 4.21
N PRO A 61 -9.09 17.60 5.05
CA PRO A 61 -8.16 16.48 5.19
C PRO A 61 -8.90 15.35 5.91
N LEU A 62 -9.45 14.40 5.15
CA LEU A 62 -10.42 13.44 5.67
C LEU A 62 -9.81 12.03 5.83
N PRO A 63 -10.52 11.14 6.55
CA PRO A 63 -10.52 9.67 6.38
C PRO A 63 -10.43 9.12 4.93
N SER A 64 -10.46 10.00 3.93
CA SER A 64 -10.54 9.78 2.50
C SER A 64 -9.31 9.13 1.88
N ASP A 65 -8.08 9.30 2.38
CA ASP A 65 -6.92 8.72 1.67
C ASP A 65 -6.87 7.20 1.79
N PHE A 66 -7.30 6.68 2.94
CA PHE A 66 -7.45 5.24 3.14
C PHE A 66 -8.64 4.68 2.36
N GLU A 67 -9.79 5.34 2.39
CA GLU A 67 -10.94 4.97 1.56
C GLU A 67 -10.60 5.02 0.06
N ARG A 68 -9.89 6.07 -0.39
CA ARG A 68 -9.37 6.19 -1.75
C ARG A 68 -8.42 5.05 -2.08
N PHE A 69 -7.49 4.70 -1.20
CA PHE A 69 -6.60 3.56 -1.40
C PHE A 69 -7.37 2.26 -1.58
N VAL A 70 -8.35 1.99 -0.71
CA VAL A 70 -9.16 0.76 -0.78
C VAL A 70 -9.93 0.67 -2.09
N ASN A 71 -10.39 1.80 -2.65
CA ASN A 71 -11.19 1.82 -3.88
C ASN A 71 -10.38 1.96 -5.18
N LEU A 72 -9.27 2.71 -5.16
CA LEU A 72 -8.53 3.15 -6.35
C LEU A 72 -7.05 2.70 -6.36
N GLY A 73 -6.56 2.19 -5.23
CA GLY A 73 -5.17 1.77 -5.09
C GLY A 73 -4.85 0.54 -5.92
N ASP A 74 -3.61 0.47 -6.42
CA ASP A 74 -3.05 -0.71 -7.07
C ASP A 74 -1.64 -1.03 -6.55
N ASP A 75 -0.97 -1.98 -7.20
CA ASP A 75 0.34 -2.50 -6.76
C ASP A 75 1.47 -1.46 -6.80
N ARG A 76 1.31 -0.38 -7.58
CA ARG A 76 2.24 0.75 -7.61
C ARG A 76 2.24 1.50 -6.29
N ASN A 77 1.09 1.54 -5.61
CA ASN A 77 0.96 2.18 -4.31
C ASN A 77 1.57 1.35 -3.18
N VAL A 78 1.78 0.04 -3.37
CA VAL A 78 2.44 -0.80 -2.36
C VAL A 78 3.95 -0.58 -2.43
N HIS A 79 4.45 0.40 -1.68
CA HIS A 79 5.84 0.84 -1.71
C HIS A 79 6.80 -0.17 -1.04
N THR A 80 6.44 -0.62 0.17
CA THR A 80 7.23 -1.59 0.94
C THR A 80 6.32 -2.67 1.48
N VAL A 81 6.79 -3.92 1.48
CA VAL A 81 6.09 -5.04 2.13
C VAL A 81 6.99 -5.63 3.19
N PHE A 82 6.43 -5.85 4.38
CA PHE A 82 7.05 -6.53 5.51
C PHE A 82 6.36 -7.86 5.75
N VAL A 83 7.16 -8.90 5.99
CA VAL A 83 6.69 -10.20 6.48
C VAL A 83 7.55 -10.56 7.69
N ARG A 84 6.91 -10.75 8.85
CA ARG A 84 7.56 -11.02 10.13
C ARG A 84 8.66 -10.01 10.47
N GLY A 85 8.41 -8.73 10.23
CA GLY A 85 9.37 -7.67 10.48
C GLY A 85 10.48 -7.51 9.43
N ARG A 86 10.52 -8.36 8.40
CA ARG A 86 11.54 -8.30 7.34
C ARG A 86 10.98 -7.69 6.07
N VAL A 87 11.73 -6.78 5.46
CA VAL A 87 11.38 -6.21 4.16
C VAL A 87 11.52 -7.28 3.08
N VAL A 88 10.43 -7.57 2.36
CA VAL A 88 10.39 -8.53 1.24
C VAL A 88 10.09 -7.85 -0.11
N LYS A 89 9.52 -6.64 -0.08
CA LYS A 89 9.47 -5.71 -1.22
C LYS A 89 10.10 -4.40 -0.77
N ALA A 90 11.16 -3.98 -1.45
CA ALA A 90 11.82 -2.70 -1.23
C ALA A 90 11.31 -1.65 -2.24
N PRO A 91 11.42 -0.35 -1.92
CA PRO A 91 11.11 0.70 -2.87
C PRO A 91 11.99 0.60 -4.11
N VAL A 92 11.43 0.93 -5.27
CA VAL A 92 12.27 1.23 -6.44
C VAL A 92 12.80 2.65 -6.25
N GLU A 93 14.11 2.82 -6.19
CA GLU A 93 14.72 4.15 -6.14
C GLU A 93 14.23 4.96 -7.34
N ARG A 94 13.47 6.04 -7.09
CA ARG A 94 13.21 7.05 -8.12
C ARG A 94 14.54 7.75 -8.36
N THR A 95 15.30 7.29 -9.35
CA THR A 95 16.46 8.04 -9.84
C THR A 95 15.95 9.41 -10.24
N SER A 96 16.24 10.44 -9.44
CA SER A 96 16.03 11.83 -9.83
C SER A 96 16.80 12.02 -11.13
N GLY A 97 16.09 12.21 -12.23
CA GLY A 97 16.67 12.44 -13.53
C GLY A 97 17.45 13.76 -13.54
N LEU A 98 18.73 13.70 -13.18
CA LEU A 98 19.75 14.58 -13.72
C LEU A 98 20.84 13.67 -14.32
N GLY A 99 20.93 13.70 -15.64
CA GLY A 99 21.62 12.70 -16.44
C GLY A 99 23.06 12.43 -16.02
N SER A 100 23.38 11.14 -15.91
CA SER A 100 24.72 10.62 -16.13
C SER A 100 24.61 9.58 -17.23
N LYS A 101 25.16 9.89 -18.41
CA LYS A 101 25.35 8.92 -19.49
C LYS A 101 26.15 7.75 -18.93
N ARG A 102 25.58 6.54 -18.90
CA ARG A 102 26.39 5.32 -18.70
C ARG A 102 27.48 5.31 -19.79
N PRO A 103 28.77 5.16 -19.45
CA PRO A 103 29.78 4.93 -20.47
C PRO A 103 29.48 3.57 -21.12
N ARG A 104 29.45 3.53 -22.45
CA ARG A 104 29.39 2.28 -23.21
C ARG A 104 30.66 1.50 -22.88
N GLY A 105 30.50 0.42 -22.13
CA GLY A 105 31.57 -0.56 -21.91
C GLY A 105 32.00 -1.14 -23.25
N SER A 106 33.27 -0.97 -23.58
CA SER A 106 33.96 -1.72 -24.61
C SER A 106 33.93 -3.20 -24.26
N THR A 107 33.39 -4.02 -25.14
CA THR A 107 33.58 -5.46 -25.11
C THR A 107 35.03 -5.77 -25.41
N ASP A 108 35.73 -6.36 -24.45
CA ASP A 108 36.93 -7.15 -24.69
C ASP A 108 36.78 -8.46 -23.92
N THR A 109 36.30 -9.48 -24.63
CA THR A 109 36.62 -10.92 -24.53
C THR A 109 35.80 -11.69 -25.55
#